data_AF-A0A4Q2XPW0-F1
#
_entry.id   AF-A0A4Q2XPW0-F1
#
_cell.length_a   1.000
_cell.length_b   1.000
_cell.length_c   1.000
_cell.angle_alpha   90.00
_cell.angle_beta   90.00
_cell.angle_gamma   90.00
#
_symmetry.space_group_name_H-M   'P 1'
#
loop_
_entity.id
_entity.type
_entity.pdbx_description
1 polymer ?
#
loop_
_entity_poly.entity_id
_entity_poly.type
_entity_poly.pdbx_seq_one_letter_code
_entity_poly.pdbx_strand_id
1 'polypeptide(L)'
;MSVAPSVLGEVVEVFERNFRERGEIGASVSIWWDGVECLSLGQGWCEKEHQRPWTPETLVPVYSATKGPAATTLLMALEANGMGPETPVRDVWERFPLEHATFAHLLSHQCGLAALDQQADVLDHEAVVAAIEAQPPFWQPGEGHGYHPRTFGTLVDHPVRLLTGMKLGEYWRKAIAAPLDLDFWIGLPEEEWPRVAKLYPGKAAPSDLEAGF
;
A
#
# COMPACT_ATOMS: atom_id res chain seq x y z
N MET A 1 -11.22 25.92 10.02
CA MET A 1 -12.56 26.01 9.37
C MET A 1 -13.34 24.79 9.82
N SER A 2 -14.51 24.97 10.44
CA SER A 2 -15.36 23.84 10.86
C SER A 2 -16.05 23.25 9.64
N VAL A 3 -15.94 21.94 9.43
CA VAL A 3 -16.75 21.23 8.44
C VAL A 3 -18.22 21.43 8.80
N ALA A 4 -19.03 21.93 7.86
CA ALA A 4 -20.45 22.14 8.11
C ALA A 4 -21.12 20.77 8.38
N PRO A 5 -21.94 20.63 9.45
CA PRO A 5 -22.61 19.38 9.78
C PRO A 5 -23.43 18.77 8.62
N SER A 6 -23.89 19.61 7.67
CA SER A 6 -24.70 19.19 6.52
C SER A 6 -23.93 18.30 5.53
N VAL A 7 -22.64 18.56 5.30
CA VAL A 7 -21.84 17.79 4.33
C VAL A 7 -21.45 16.42 4.90
N LEU A 8 -21.17 16.34 6.20
CA LEU A 8 -20.91 15.04 6.86
C LEU A 8 -22.16 14.17 6.90
N GLY A 9 -23.35 14.78 7.04
CA GLY A 9 -24.63 14.07 6.96
C GLY A 9 -24.85 13.37 5.60
N GLU A 10 -24.51 14.04 4.49
CA GLU A 10 -24.59 13.43 3.16
C GLU A 10 -23.63 12.23 3.02
N VAL A 11 -22.42 12.31 3.59
CA VAL A 11 -21.47 11.18 3.57
C VAL A 11 -22.03 9.97 4.33
N VAL A 12 -22.62 10.20 5.51
CA VAL A 12 -23.28 9.14 6.29
C VAL A 12 -24.37 8.46 5.45
N GLU A 13 -25.24 9.24 4.81
CA GLU A 13 -26.31 8.69 3.97
C GLU A 13 -25.77 7.85 2.80
N VAL A 14 -24.73 8.34 2.11
CA VAL A 14 -24.11 7.61 0.99
C VAL A 14 -23.45 6.32 1.48
N PHE A 15 -22.75 6.36 2.62
CA PHE A 15 -22.12 5.20 3.21
C PHE A 15 -23.16 4.12 3.54
N GLU A 16 -24.24 4.48 4.24
CA GLU A 16 -25.35 3.56 4.56
C GLU A 16 -26.08 3.04 3.32
N ARG A 17 -26.21 3.88 2.28
CA ARG A 17 -26.84 3.49 1.01
C ARG A 17 -26.05 2.39 0.30
N ASN A 18 -24.72 2.36 0.40
CA ASN A 18 -23.91 1.30 -0.21
C ASN A 18 -24.29 -0.09 0.34
N PHE A 19 -24.61 -0.21 1.63
CA PHE A 19 -25.09 -1.46 2.22
C PHE A 19 -26.47 -1.85 1.68
N ARG A 20 -27.40 -0.89 1.59
CA ARG A 20 -28.78 -1.13 1.15
C ARG A 20 -28.89 -1.47 -0.34
N GLU A 21 -28.10 -0.81 -1.18
CA GLU A 21 -28.28 -0.83 -2.64
C GLU A 21 -27.16 -1.54 -3.40
N ARG A 22 -25.92 -1.52 -2.88
CA ARG A 22 -24.75 -2.11 -3.56
C ARG A 22 -24.29 -3.42 -2.95
N GLY A 23 -24.86 -3.76 -1.78
CA GLY A 23 -24.63 -5.00 -1.07
C GLY A 23 -23.21 -5.10 -0.55
N GLU A 24 -22.74 -4.02 0.09
CA GLU A 24 -21.57 -4.05 0.96
C GLU A 24 -21.78 -5.06 2.08
N ILE A 25 -20.72 -5.80 2.41
CA ILE A 25 -20.74 -6.79 3.50
C ILE A 25 -20.34 -6.10 4.80
N GLY A 26 -19.20 -5.41 4.76
CA GLY A 26 -18.63 -4.65 5.87
C GLY A 26 -17.66 -3.61 5.31
N ALA A 27 -17.67 -2.41 5.88
CA ALA A 27 -16.78 -1.32 5.45
C ALA A 27 -16.55 -0.32 6.58
N SER A 28 -15.49 0.48 6.43
CA SER A 28 -15.22 1.64 7.26
C SER A 28 -14.91 2.88 6.40
N VAL A 29 -15.22 4.05 6.94
CA VAL A 29 -14.79 5.35 6.40
C VAL A 29 -14.37 6.27 7.53
N SER A 30 -13.22 6.92 7.36
CA SER A 30 -12.72 7.95 8.27
C SER A 30 -12.38 9.20 7.48
N ILE A 31 -12.80 10.37 7.97
CA ILE A 31 -12.53 11.68 7.36
C ILE A 31 -11.82 12.55 8.38
N TRP A 32 -10.64 13.05 8.00
CA TRP A 32 -9.83 13.94 8.80
C TRP A 32 -9.75 15.32 8.16
N TRP A 33 -9.79 16.36 8.98
CA TRP A 33 -9.58 17.74 8.56
C TRP A 33 -8.74 18.46 9.61
N ASP A 34 -7.63 19.07 9.17
CA ASP A 34 -6.75 19.86 10.04
C ASP A 34 -6.30 19.08 11.30
N GLY A 35 -5.96 17.79 11.11
CA GLY A 35 -5.52 16.90 12.19
C GLY A 35 -6.63 16.39 13.11
N VAL A 36 -7.91 16.67 12.83
CA VAL A 36 -9.06 16.20 13.62
C VAL A 36 -9.89 15.21 12.82
N GLU A 37 -10.16 14.03 13.40
CA GLU A 37 -11.13 13.08 12.85
C GLU A 37 -12.54 13.66 12.97
N CYS A 38 -13.10 14.05 11.83
CA CYS A 38 -14.42 14.67 11.74
C CYS A 38 -15.55 13.64 11.60
N LEU A 39 -15.22 12.45 11.09
CA LEU A 39 -16.16 11.35 10.88
C LEU A 39 -15.41 10.03 10.97
N SER A 40 -15.96 9.07 11.70
CA SER A 40 -15.48 7.70 11.77
C SER A 40 -16.69 6.77 11.79
N LEU A 41 -16.85 5.98 10.73
CA LEU A 41 -17.97 5.05 10.59
C LEU A 41 -17.43 3.65 10.29
N GLY A 42 -18.09 2.65 10.85
CA GLY A 42 -17.93 1.24 10.52
C GLY A 42 -19.30 0.58 10.56
N GLN A 43 -19.60 -0.27 9.58
CA GLN A 43 -20.89 -0.95 9.49
C GLN A 43 -20.75 -2.30 8.80
N GLY A 44 -21.69 -3.20 9.10
CA GLY A 44 -21.83 -4.48 8.44
C GLY A 44 -21.16 -5.61 9.23
N TRP A 45 -20.55 -6.53 8.50
CA TRP A 45 -20.08 -7.81 9.00
C TRP A 45 -18.69 -8.14 8.45
N CYS A 46 -17.92 -8.91 9.20
CA CYS A 46 -16.63 -9.40 8.75
C CYS A 46 -16.77 -10.51 7.68
N GLU A 47 -17.95 -11.13 7.58
CA GLU A 47 -18.26 -12.23 6.67
C GLU A 47 -19.71 -12.15 6.16
N LYS A 48 -19.99 -12.70 4.97
CA LYS A 48 -21.34 -12.86 4.39
C LYS A 48 -22.28 -13.70 5.26
N GLU A 49 -21.73 -14.59 6.05
CA GLU A 49 -22.45 -15.42 7.00
C GLU A 49 -22.96 -14.62 8.22
N HIS A 50 -22.56 -13.34 8.34
CA HIS A 50 -22.98 -12.41 9.38
C HIS A 50 -22.72 -12.94 10.80
N GLN A 51 -21.56 -13.58 11.00
CA GLN A 51 -21.19 -14.18 12.29
C GLN A 51 -20.50 -13.17 13.21
N ARG A 52 -19.62 -12.33 12.66
CA ARG A 52 -18.92 -11.29 13.42
C ARG A 52 -19.29 -9.91 12.90
N PRO A 53 -19.77 -8.99 13.77
CA PRO A 53 -20.03 -7.62 13.36
C PRO A 53 -18.73 -6.93 12.95
N TRP A 54 -18.84 -5.97 12.04
CA TRP A 54 -17.75 -5.05 11.75
C TRP A 54 -17.57 -4.08 12.92
N THR A 55 -16.34 -3.91 13.40
CA THR A 55 -15.99 -3.01 14.51
C THR A 55 -14.88 -2.04 14.10
N PRO A 56 -14.62 -0.97 14.88
CA PRO A 56 -13.48 -0.08 14.64
C PRO A 56 -12.13 -0.81 14.58
N GLU A 57 -12.01 -1.95 15.24
CA GLU A 57 -10.80 -2.77 15.29
C GLU A 57 -10.70 -3.80 14.16
N THR A 58 -11.69 -3.86 13.26
CA THR A 58 -11.69 -4.80 12.13
C THR A 58 -10.62 -4.40 11.11
N LEU A 59 -9.77 -5.37 10.75
CA LEU A 59 -8.70 -5.18 9.76
C LEU A 59 -9.11 -5.77 8.41
N VAL A 60 -8.68 -5.13 7.33
CA VAL A 60 -8.78 -5.66 5.96
C VAL A 60 -7.50 -5.42 5.18
N PRO A 61 -7.11 -6.31 4.25
CA PRO A 61 -6.05 -6.00 3.31
C PRO A 61 -6.47 -4.84 2.40
N VAL A 62 -5.66 -3.78 2.38
CA VAL A 62 -5.91 -2.56 1.59
C VAL A 62 -5.17 -2.56 0.23
N TYR A 63 -4.57 -3.70 -0.13
CA TYR A 63 -3.88 -3.92 -1.40
C TYR A 63 -2.89 -2.81 -1.77
N SER A 64 -3.12 -2.13 -2.88
CA SER A 64 -2.18 -1.14 -3.42
C SER A 64 -2.18 0.17 -2.64
N ALA A 65 -3.18 0.41 -1.77
CA ALA A 65 -3.14 1.55 -0.86
C ALA A 65 -1.92 1.51 0.09
N THR A 66 -1.36 0.32 0.34
CA THR A 66 -0.11 0.13 1.10
C THR A 66 1.09 0.84 0.47
N LYS A 67 1.06 1.17 -0.83
CA LYS A 67 2.19 1.85 -1.51
C LYS A 67 2.48 3.24 -0.95
N GLY A 68 1.46 3.98 -0.50
CA GLY A 68 1.65 5.30 0.12
C GLY A 68 2.45 5.22 1.44
N PRO A 69 2.00 4.43 2.42
CA PRO A 69 2.77 4.11 3.62
C PRO A 69 4.17 3.59 3.34
N ALA A 70 4.33 2.66 2.40
CA ALA A 70 5.64 2.11 2.03
C ALA A 70 6.58 3.18 1.45
N ALA A 71 6.11 4.01 0.52
CA ALA A 71 6.88 5.11 -0.06
C ALA A 71 7.30 6.13 1.02
N THR A 72 6.38 6.49 1.92
CA THR A 72 6.66 7.39 3.04
C THR A 72 7.75 6.82 3.95
N THR A 73 7.69 5.51 4.23
CA THR A 73 8.69 4.79 5.02
C THR A 73 10.08 4.88 4.42
N LEU A 74 10.20 4.66 3.10
CA LEU A 74 11.47 4.79 2.39
C LEU A 74 11.99 6.23 2.39
N LEU A 75 11.13 7.21 2.13
CA LEU A 75 11.52 8.63 2.14
C LEU A 75 12.06 9.06 3.51
N MET A 76 11.45 8.61 4.61
CA MET A 76 11.97 8.85 5.96
C MET A 76 13.29 8.11 6.22
N ALA A 77 13.48 6.90 5.69
CA ALA A 77 14.76 6.19 5.78
C ALA A 77 15.88 6.92 5.02
N LEU A 78 15.56 7.47 3.83
CA LEU A 78 16.49 8.28 3.04
C LEU A 78 16.86 9.58 3.77
N GLU A 79 15.86 10.31 4.26
CA GLU A 79 16.07 11.57 4.99
C GLU A 79 16.97 11.37 6.22
N ALA A 80 16.75 10.30 6.99
CA ALA A 80 17.57 9.95 8.15
C ALA A 80 19.04 9.65 7.81
N ASN A 81 19.34 9.37 6.54
CA ASN A 81 20.68 9.13 6.01
C ASN A 81 21.21 10.29 5.17
N GLY A 82 20.57 11.47 5.21
CA GLY A 82 20.99 12.65 4.44
C GLY A 82 20.74 12.53 2.94
N MET A 83 19.82 11.65 2.54
CA MET A 83 19.44 11.39 1.15
C MET A 83 18.02 11.89 0.88
N GLY A 84 17.61 11.91 -0.39
CA GLY A 84 16.27 12.33 -0.80
C GLY A 84 15.81 11.70 -2.11
N PRO A 85 14.67 12.15 -2.67
CA PRO A 85 14.11 11.60 -3.90
C PRO A 85 15.06 11.66 -5.10
N GLU A 86 15.92 12.68 -5.18
CA GLU A 86 16.88 12.85 -6.27
C GLU A 86 18.16 12.01 -6.10
N THR A 87 18.33 11.33 -4.97
CA THR A 87 19.48 10.45 -4.75
C THR A 87 19.43 9.28 -5.75
N PRO A 88 20.53 8.98 -6.46
CA PRO A 88 20.65 7.79 -7.28
C PRO A 88 20.35 6.53 -6.46
N VAL A 89 19.56 5.61 -7.00
CA VAL A 89 19.21 4.35 -6.30
C VAL A 89 20.49 3.54 -5.99
N ARG A 90 21.49 3.61 -6.87
CA ARG A 90 22.77 2.91 -6.71
C ARG A 90 23.64 3.41 -5.56
N ASP A 91 23.39 4.60 -5.03
CA ASP A 91 24.08 5.10 -3.84
C ASP A 91 23.66 4.30 -2.58
N VAL A 92 22.51 3.63 -2.64
CA VAL A 92 22.00 2.74 -1.58
C VAL A 92 22.10 1.28 -1.99
N TRP A 93 21.66 0.95 -3.22
CA TRP A 93 21.62 -0.40 -3.77
C TRP A 93 22.58 -0.50 -4.97
N GLU A 94 23.86 -0.75 -4.69
CA GLU A 94 24.94 -0.74 -5.68
C GLU A 94 24.66 -1.57 -6.95
N ARG A 95 23.98 -2.71 -6.78
CA ARG A 95 23.65 -3.67 -7.84
C ARG A 95 22.34 -3.37 -8.58
N PHE A 96 21.68 -2.25 -8.28
CA PHE A 96 20.48 -1.84 -9.00
C PHE A 96 20.78 -1.67 -10.51
N PRO A 97 19.95 -2.22 -11.43
CA PRO A 97 20.29 -2.36 -12.85
C PRO A 97 20.31 -1.03 -13.64
N LEU A 98 19.86 0.07 -13.04
CA LEU A 98 19.77 1.38 -13.67
C LEU A 98 20.75 2.36 -13.04
N GLU A 99 21.76 2.78 -13.81
CA GLU A 99 22.84 3.63 -13.29
C GLU A 99 22.39 5.04 -12.90
N HIS A 100 21.43 5.60 -13.62
CA HIS A 100 20.99 6.99 -13.46
C HIS A 100 19.58 7.12 -12.87
N ALA A 101 18.96 6.01 -12.46
CA ALA A 101 17.67 6.07 -11.79
C ALA A 101 17.80 6.69 -10.40
N THR A 102 16.84 7.53 -10.05
CA THR A 102 16.72 8.16 -8.73
C THR A 102 15.57 7.51 -7.97
N PHE A 103 15.49 7.74 -6.67
CA PHE A 103 14.33 7.28 -5.89
C PHE A 103 13.01 7.90 -6.37
N ALA A 104 13.02 9.12 -6.93
CA ALA A 104 11.86 9.72 -7.59
C ALA A 104 11.39 8.88 -8.78
N HIS A 105 12.30 8.40 -9.63
CA HIS A 105 11.97 7.49 -10.74
C HIS A 105 11.41 6.15 -10.25
N LEU A 106 12.00 5.58 -9.19
CA LEU A 106 11.54 4.32 -8.59
C LEU A 106 10.12 4.45 -8.02
N LEU A 107 9.88 5.49 -7.21
CA LEU A 107 8.59 5.73 -6.56
C LEU A 107 7.49 6.14 -7.53
N SER A 108 7.84 6.62 -8.71
CA SER A 108 6.90 7.00 -9.78
C SER A 108 6.80 5.98 -10.91
N HIS A 109 7.22 4.73 -10.70
CA HIS A 109 7.03 3.63 -11.66
C HIS A 109 7.72 3.80 -13.02
N GLN A 110 8.86 4.51 -13.06
CA GLN A 110 9.58 4.81 -14.30
C GLN A 110 10.80 3.90 -14.54
N CYS A 111 11.13 2.99 -13.63
CA CYS A 111 12.32 2.15 -13.74
C CYS A 111 12.19 0.95 -14.69
N GLY A 112 11.08 0.75 -15.42
CA GLY A 112 11.02 -0.38 -16.36
C GLY A 112 11.11 -1.78 -15.72
N LEU A 113 10.78 -1.90 -14.43
CA LEU A 113 10.87 -3.14 -13.64
C LEU A 113 9.47 -3.61 -13.19
N ALA A 114 8.43 -3.29 -13.98
CA ALA A 114 7.04 -3.54 -13.63
C ALA A 114 6.69 -5.04 -13.54
N ALA A 115 7.43 -5.87 -14.27
CA ALA A 115 7.37 -7.32 -14.26
C ALA A 115 8.79 -7.89 -14.20
N LEU A 116 8.92 -9.11 -13.67
CA LEU A 116 10.18 -9.86 -13.70
C LEU A 116 10.25 -10.65 -15.00
N ASP A 117 11.40 -10.63 -15.67
CA ASP A 117 11.67 -11.46 -16.85
C ASP A 117 12.01 -12.93 -16.49
N GLN A 118 12.31 -13.17 -15.21
CA GLN A 118 12.56 -14.48 -14.62
C GLN A 118 11.53 -14.78 -13.54
N GLN A 119 11.27 -16.07 -13.34
CA GLN A 119 10.38 -16.52 -12.28
C GLN A 119 11.08 -16.37 -10.93
N ALA A 120 10.49 -15.58 -10.04
CA ALA A 120 10.83 -15.51 -8.63
C ALA A 120 9.55 -15.63 -7.80
N ASP A 121 9.63 -16.31 -6.65
CA ASP A 121 8.54 -16.27 -5.69
C ASP A 121 8.45 -14.85 -5.11
N VAL A 122 7.29 -14.21 -5.24
CA VAL A 122 7.06 -12.86 -4.72
C VAL A 122 7.10 -12.78 -3.20
N LEU A 123 7.05 -13.93 -2.50
CA LEU A 123 7.23 -14.03 -1.06
C LEU A 123 8.71 -14.19 -0.66
N ASP A 124 9.58 -14.53 -1.60
CA ASP A 124 11.03 -14.62 -1.38
C ASP A 124 11.69 -13.30 -1.80
N HIS A 125 11.97 -12.47 -0.80
CA HIS A 125 12.59 -11.16 -1.00
C HIS A 125 13.91 -11.25 -1.75
N GLU A 126 14.79 -12.19 -1.39
CA GLU A 126 16.12 -12.30 -1.98
C GLU A 126 16.04 -12.81 -3.42
N ALA A 127 15.12 -13.73 -3.71
CA ALA A 127 14.88 -14.17 -5.09
C ALA A 127 14.40 -13.03 -5.99
N VAL A 128 13.49 -12.17 -5.50
CA VAL A 128 13.01 -11.02 -6.27
C VAL A 128 14.10 -9.96 -6.45
N VAL A 129 14.91 -9.69 -5.42
CA VAL A 129 16.09 -8.80 -5.52
C VAL A 129 17.06 -9.32 -6.58
N ALA A 130 17.42 -10.60 -6.53
CA ALA A 130 18.34 -11.20 -7.50
C ALA A 130 17.79 -11.14 -8.93
N ALA A 131 16.49 -11.35 -9.11
CA ALA A 131 15.84 -11.20 -10.42
C ALA A 131 15.90 -9.75 -10.91
N ILE A 132 15.63 -8.76 -10.05
CA ILE A 132 15.73 -7.33 -10.38
C ILE A 132 17.17 -6.96 -10.79
N GLU A 133 18.17 -7.39 -10.04
CA GLU A 133 19.58 -7.07 -10.31
C GLU A 133 20.08 -7.66 -11.64
N ALA A 134 19.52 -8.80 -12.06
CA ALA A 134 19.91 -9.49 -13.30
C ALA A 134 19.16 -8.98 -14.53
N GLN A 135 18.03 -8.29 -14.34
CA GLN A 135 17.12 -7.92 -15.42
C GLN A 135 17.51 -6.58 -16.08
N PRO A 136 17.63 -6.51 -17.42
CA PRO A 136 17.60 -5.24 -18.12
C PRO A 136 16.21 -4.60 -18.01
N PRO A 137 16.11 -3.28 -17.75
CA PRO A 137 14.82 -2.61 -17.65
C PRO A 137 14.08 -2.65 -18.99
N PHE A 138 12.75 -2.75 -18.98
CA PHE A 138 11.95 -2.70 -20.20
C PHE A 138 11.99 -1.33 -20.89
N TRP A 139 12.30 -0.27 -20.16
CA TRP A 139 12.50 1.10 -20.65
C TRP A 139 13.41 1.89 -19.69
N GLN A 140 14.04 2.96 -20.17
CA GLN A 140 14.82 3.84 -19.30
C GLN A 140 13.94 4.84 -18.55
N PRO A 141 14.37 5.36 -17.38
CA PRO A 141 13.69 6.45 -16.71
C PRO A 141 13.44 7.65 -17.65
N GLY A 142 12.22 8.19 -17.63
CA GLY A 142 11.79 9.27 -18.52
C GLY A 142 11.31 8.84 -19.91
N GLU A 143 11.59 7.61 -20.36
CA GLU A 143 11.10 7.09 -21.64
C GLU A 143 9.75 6.37 -21.52
N GLY A 144 9.34 6.02 -20.30
CA GLY A 144 8.10 5.28 -20.07
C GLY A 144 7.66 5.25 -18.61
N HIS A 145 6.44 4.77 -18.43
CA HIS A 145 5.81 4.50 -17.14
C HIS A 145 5.03 3.20 -17.24
N GLY A 146 5.14 2.36 -16.21
CA GLY A 146 4.36 1.15 -16.10
C GLY A 146 4.17 0.79 -14.66
N TYR A 147 2.92 0.63 -14.23
CA TYR A 147 2.60 0.31 -12.85
C TYR A 147 3.34 -0.96 -12.41
N HIS A 148 4.01 -0.92 -11.25
CA HIS A 148 4.76 -2.04 -10.68
C HIS A 148 3.87 -2.73 -9.61
N PRO A 149 2.90 -3.58 -9.98
CA PRO A 149 1.92 -4.10 -9.04
C PRO A 149 2.56 -4.93 -7.93
N ARG A 150 3.58 -5.72 -8.28
CA ARG A 150 4.23 -6.70 -7.40
C ARG A 150 5.65 -6.31 -7.02
N THR A 151 6.47 -5.90 -7.99
CA THR A 151 7.88 -5.55 -7.77
C THR A 151 8.07 -4.29 -6.92
N PHE A 152 7.07 -3.38 -6.88
CA PHE A 152 7.15 -2.17 -6.05
C PHE A 152 7.42 -2.47 -4.57
N GLY A 153 6.86 -3.55 -4.04
CA GLY A 153 7.08 -3.94 -2.64
C GLY A 153 8.57 -4.13 -2.35
N THR A 154 9.24 -4.99 -3.14
CA THR A 154 10.68 -5.26 -3.01
C THR A 154 11.54 -4.05 -3.37
N LEU A 155 11.17 -3.29 -4.40
CA LEU A 155 11.87 -2.07 -4.82
C LEU A 155 11.93 -1.02 -3.70
N VAL A 156 10.94 -0.98 -2.82
CA VAL A 156 10.90 -0.06 -1.68
C VAL A 156 11.48 -0.72 -0.41
N ASP A 157 11.18 -2.00 -0.15
CA ASP A 157 11.65 -2.71 1.04
C ASP A 157 13.17 -2.95 1.04
N HIS A 158 13.76 -3.29 -0.10
CA HIS A 158 15.20 -3.60 -0.14
C HIS A 158 16.08 -2.39 0.22
N PRO A 159 15.86 -1.18 -0.33
CA PRO A 159 16.59 0.01 0.13
C PRO A 159 16.36 0.34 1.62
N VAL A 160 15.14 0.15 2.16
CA VAL A 160 14.89 0.34 3.60
C VAL A 160 15.76 -0.62 4.43
N ARG A 161 15.86 -1.89 4.02
CA ARG A 161 16.72 -2.87 4.69
C ARG A 161 18.19 -2.48 4.66
N LEU A 162 18.68 -2.03 3.51
CA LEU A 162 20.08 -1.59 3.36
C LEU A 162 20.40 -0.38 4.25
N LEU A 163 19.49 0.58 4.34
CA LEU A 163 19.68 1.81 5.13
C LEU A 163 19.51 1.61 6.64
N THR A 164 18.64 0.68 7.05
CA THR A 164 18.18 0.62 8.46
C THR A 164 18.49 -0.70 9.15
N GLY A 165 18.79 -1.77 8.39
CA GLY A 165 18.89 -3.13 8.89
C GLY A 165 17.54 -3.77 9.28
N MET A 166 16.41 -3.09 9.03
CA MET A 166 15.06 -3.54 9.39
C MET A 166 14.23 -3.81 8.13
N LYS A 167 13.24 -4.70 8.24
CA LYS A 167 12.21 -4.83 7.19
C LYS A 167 11.39 -3.54 7.14
N LEU A 168 10.83 -3.22 5.97
CA LEU A 168 9.99 -2.04 5.78
C LEU A 168 8.84 -1.97 6.78
N GLY A 169 8.19 -3.10 7.08
CA GLY A 169 7.12 -3.16 8.07
C GLY A 169 7.55 -2.81 9.50
N GLU A 170 8.73 -3.28 9.89
CA GLU A 170 9.32 -3.00 11.20
C GLU A 170 9.71 -1.53 11.32
N TYR A 171 10.34 -0.98 10.27
CA TYR A 171 10.70 0.44 10.22
C TYR A 171 9.45 1.33 10.16
N TRP A 172 8.44 0.98 9.37
CA TRP A 172 7.12 1.63 9.36
C TRP A 172 6.51 1.69 10.76
N ARG A 173 6.49 0.54 11.47
CA ARG A 173 5.93 0.47 12.83
C ARG A 173 6.72 1.36 13.79
N LYS A 174 8.04 1.31 13.74
CA LYS A 174 8.93 2.10 14.62
C LYS A 174 8.87 3.60 14.35
N ALA A 175 8.93 4.00 13.08
CA ALA A 175 9.13 5.40 12.68
C ALA A 175 7.81 6.17 12.53
N ILE A 176 6.71 5.49 12.21
CA ILE A 176 5.44 6.15 11.84
C ILE A 176 4.27 5.60 12.65
N ALA A 177 3.95 4.31 12.53
CA ALA A 177 2.68 3.81 13.06
C ALA A 177 2.62 3.77 14.59
N ALA A 178 3.68 3.38 15.30
CA ALA A 178 3.67 3.41 16.77
C ALA A 178 3.68 4.84 17.34
N PRO A 179 4.51 5.79 16.84
CA PRO A 179 4.45 7.18 17.30
C PRO A 179 3.11 7.89 17.07
N LEU A 180 2.39 7.52 16.00
CA LEU A 180 1.11 8.12 15.63
C LEU A 180 -0.11 7.29 16.09
N ASP A 181 0.12 6.20 16.83
CA ASP A 181 -0.91 5.24 17.25
C ASP A 181 -1.81 4.74 16.10
N LEU A 182 -1.19 4.48 14.93
CA LEU A 182 -1.88 3.98 13.76
C LEU A 182 -2.04 2.47 13.83
N ASP A 183 -3.28 2.02 13.73
CA ASP A 183 -3.64 0.61 13.54
C ASP A 183 -3.57 0.21 12.06
N PHE A 184 -2.38 0.39 11.47
CA PHE A 184 -2.06 0.07 10.08
C PHE A 184 -0.79 -0.75 10.02
N TRP A 185 -0.86 -1.90 9.36
CA TRP A 185 0.19 -2.90 9.39
C TRP A 185 0.75 -3.19 8.01
N ILE A 186 2.08 -3.26 7.92
CA ILE A 186 2.80 -3.83 6.79
C ILE A 186 3.56 -5.03 7.37
N GLY A 187 3.05 -6.24 7.12
CA GLY A 187 3.41 -7.42 7.90
C GLY A 187 2.61 -7.47 9.21
N LEU A 188 1.48 -8.18 9.18
CA LEU A 188 0.56 -8.30 10.31
C LEU A 188 0.98 -9.47 11.22
N PRO A 189 1.20 -9.25 12.53
CA PRO A 189 1.46 -10.31 13.49
C PRO A 189 0.31 -11.33 13.58
N GLU A 190 0.62 -12.59 13.89
CA GLU A 190 -0.37 -13.67 13.97
C GLU A 190 -1.45 -13.42 15.04
N GLU A 191 -1.07 -12.84 16.18
CA GLU A 191 -2.01 -12.42 17.23
C GLU A 191 -3.11 -11.47 16.73
N GLU A 192 -2.88 -10.70 15.66
CA GLU A 192 -3.87 -9.77 15.11
C GLU A 192 -4.77 -10.41 14.04
N TRP A 193 -4.44 -11.62 13.55
CA TRP A 193 -5.20 -12.30 12.49
C TRP A 193 -6.70 -12.50 12.82
N PRO A 194 -7.11 -12.77 14.07
CA PRO A 194 -8.53 -12.88 14.41
C PRO A 194 -9.34 -11.61 14.11
N ARG A 195 -8.70 -10.45 13.97
CA ARG A 195 -9.35 -9.17 13.66
C ARG A 195 -9.58 -8.97 12.17
N VAL A 196 -8.98 -9.80 11.32
CA VAL A 196 -9.06 -9.66 9.87
C VAL A 196 -10.44 -10.14 9.37
N ALA A 197 -11.13 -9.29 8.61
CA ALA A 197 -12.37 -9.66 7.94
C ALA A 197 -12.09 -10.55 6.71
N LYS A 198 -13.06 -11.39 6.36
CA LYS A 198 -12.93 -12.31 5.21
C LYS A 198 -13.05 -11.52 3.91
N LEU A 199 -12.03 -11.63 3.07
CA LEU A 199 -12.07 -11.07 1.73
C LEU A 199 -12.92 -11.94 0.81
N TYR A 200 -13.74 -11.26 0.01
CA TYR A 200 -14.50 -11.87 -1.07
C TYR A 200 -14.05 -11.27 -2.39
N PRO A 201 -14.00 -12.07 -3.47
CA PRO A 201 -13.75 -11.52 -4.79
C PRO A 201 -14.83 -10.48 -5.12
N GLY A 202 -14.43 -9.43 -5.84
CA GLY A 202 -15.37 -8.44 -6.36
C GLY A 202 -16.47 -9.11 -7.17
N LYS A 203 -17.66 -8.50 -7.18
CA LYS A 203 -18.77 -8.92 -8.05
C LYS A 203 -18.40 -8.54 -9.48
N ALA A 204 -17.67 -9.40 -10.19
CA ALA A 204 -17.55 -9.28 -11.63
C ALA A 204 -18.76 -9.98 -12.24
N ALA A 205 -19.69 -9.21 -12.82
CA ALA A 205 -20.64 -9.80 -13.73
C ALA A 205 -19.88 -10.20 -15.02
N PRO A 206 -20.28 -11.29 -15.70
CA PRO A 206 -19.73 -11.61 -17.02
C PRO A 206 -19.77 -10.43 -18.00
N SER A 207 -20.80 -9.56 -17.90
CA SER A 207 -20.92 -8.32 -18.66
C SER A 207 -19.84 -7.28 -18.37
N ASP A 208 -19.27 -7.26 -17.15
CA ASP A 208 -18.19 -6.34 -16.77
C ASP A 208 -16.86 -6.76 -17.40
N LEU A 209 -16.72 -8.04 -17.76
CA LEU A 209 -15.56 -8.57 -18.50
C LEU A 209 -15.72 -8.38 -20.01
N GLU A 210 -16.96 -8.43 -20.51
CA GLU A 210 -17.30 -8.17 -21.93
C GLU A 210 -17.22 -6.68 -22.31
N ALA A 211 -17.43 -5.78 -21.35
CA ALA A 211 -17.36 -4.34 -21.58
C ALA A 211 -15.96 -3.87 -22.01
N GLY A 212 -14.93 -4.71 -21.83
CA GLY A 212 -13.55 -4.37 -22.08
C GLY A 212 -13.07 -3.32 -21.09
N PHE A 213 -11.85 -3.48 -20.59
CA PHE A 213 -11.12 -2.31 -20.13
C PHE A 213 -10.78 -1.40 -21.32
#